data_AF-A0A533TEW4-F1
#
_entry.id   AF-A0A533TEW4-F1
#
_cell.length_a   1.000
_cell.length_b   1.000
_cell.length_c   1.000
_cell.angle_alpha   90.00
_cell.angle_beta   90.00
_cell.angle_gamma   90.00
#
_symmetry.space_group_name_H-M   'P 1'
#
loop_
_entity.id
_entity.type
_entity.pdbx_description
1 polymer ?
#
loop_
_entity_poly.entity_id
_entity_poly.type
_entity_poly.pdbx_seq_one_letter_code
_entity_poly.pdbx_strand_id
1 'polypeptide(L)'
;MMKILVPAIIMSLSIAGCTSVESINSQDGSQNSSENGSKIASLTSGSQKKAPLRIQNGSTSAQNKKNLMRLCPGMSRQKVLAIMGIAPGISTQGMFKNPYRIEKYRSKRHVFELLIYCTDISSNSRSITNAELTPLVLMDGKLDGWGWPYWNKIVNLLKKYEEGVKPFLPPKGEKIKNTEKKQAVQ
;
A
#
# COMPACT_ATOMS: atom_id res chain seq x y z
N MET A 1 -5.53 12.15 50.29
CA MET A 1 -5.04 12.26 48.89
C MET A 1 -3.88 11.29 48.70
N MET A 2 -4.06 10.20 47.96
CA MET A 2 -3.00 9.21 47.73
C MET A 2 -2.28 9.49 46.41
N LYS A 3 -0.95 9.66 46.46
CA LYS A 3 -0.09 9.75 45.27
C LYS A 3 0.42 8.36 44.94
N ILE A 4 -0.04 7.78 43.83
CA ILE A 4 0.46 6.51 43.32
C ILE A 4 1.67 6.81 42.42
N LEU A 5 2.85 6.37 42.85
CA LEU A 5 4.09 6.48 42.10
C LEU A 5 4.24 5.24 41.20
N VAL A 6 4.24 5.44 39.88
CA VAL A 6 4.49 4.35 38.91
C VAL A 6 5.94 4.45 38.41
N PRO A 7 6.77 3.41 38.57
CA PRO A 7 8.13 3.41 38.05
C PRO A 7 8.14 3.23 36.53
N ALA A 8 8.89 4.07 35.83
CA ALA A 8 9.08 3.97 34.39
C ALA A 8 10.09 2.85 34.06
N ILE A 9 9.63 1.80 33.36
CA ILE A 9 10.51 0.74 32.86
C ILE A 9 11.09 1.19 31.52
N ILE A 10 12.38 1.54 31.51
CA ILE A 10 13.15 1.82 30.30
C ILE A 10 13.61 0.49 29.73
N MET A 11 12.98 0.02 28.64
CA MET A 11 13.54 -1.06 27.81
C MET A 11 14.40 -0.48 26.68
N SER A 12 15.71 -0.56 26.84
CA SER A 12 16.70 -0.32 25.79
C SER A 12 16.73 -1.50 24.80
N LEU A 13 16.05 -1.34 23.66
CA LEU A 13 16.11 -2.32 22.58
C LEU A 13 17.41 -2.13 21.77
N SER A 14 18.36 -3.06 21.92
CA SER A 14 19.62 -3.04 21.16
C SER A 14 19.37 -3.27 19.66
N ILE A 15 19.85 -2.35 18.84
CA ILE A 15 19.91 -2.54 17.38
C ILE A 15 21.23 -3.25 17.06
N ALA A 16 21.16 -4.56 16.83
CA ALA A 16 22.28 -5.30 16.26
C ALA A 16 22.46 -4.88 14.80
N GLY A 17 23.51 -4.09 14.53
CA GLY A 17 23.88 -3.72 13.16
C GLY A 17 24.60 -4.86 12.46
N CYS A 18 24.04 -5.36 11.36
CA CYS A 18 24.80 -6.20 10.43
C CYS A 18 25.54 -5.30 9.43
N THR A 19 26.77 -4.92 9.78
CA THR A 19 27.76 -4.39 8.84
C THR A 19 28.98 -5.30 8.86
N SER A 20 29.19 -6.03 7.77
CA SER A 20 30.53 -6.51 7.39
C SER A 20 30.69 -6.40 5.89
N VAL A 21 31.93 -6.14 5.50
CA VAL A 21 32.35 -5.58 4.23
C VAL A 21 33.55 -6.38 3.74
N GLU A 22 33.71 -6.51 2.43
CA GLU A 22 34.96 -6.90 1.73
C GLU A 22 35.51 -8.34 1.96
N SER A 23 36.31 -8.95 1.07
CA SER A 23 36.56 -8.78 -0.39
C SER A 23 37.48 -9.92 -0.90
N ILE A 24 37.67 -10.02 -2.24
CA ILE A 24 38.73 -10.76 -3.02
C ILE A 24 38.93 -12.28 -2.74
N ASN A 25 39.27 -13.18 -3.67
CA ASN A 25 39.67 -13.18 -5.09
C ASN A 25 39.24 -14.57 -5.71
N SER A 26 39.49 -15.02 -6.96
CA SER A 26 40.26 -14.52 -8.13
C SER A 26 39.72 -15.12 -9.46
N GLN A 27 40.28 -14.62 -10.58
CA GLN A 27 40.49 -15.19 -11.93
C GLN A 27 39.87 -16.54 -12.34
N ASP A 28 39.03 -16.53 -13.38
CA ASP A 28 39.41 -16.77 -14.80
C ASP A 28 38.26 -16.19 -15.68
N GLY A 29 38.39 -15.79 -16.95
CA GLY A 29 39.45 -16.01 -17.92
C GLY A 29 38.86 -16.33 -19.30
N SER A 30 38.28 -15.36 -20.02
CA SER A 30 38.13 -15.44 -21.49
C SER A 30 37.80 -14.08 -22.12
N GLN A 31 38.34 -13.86 -23.31
CA GLN A 31 38.30 -12.59 -24.04
C GLN A 31 37.07 -12.53 -24.96
N ASN A 32 36.56 -11.32 -25.22
CA ASN A 32 36.41 -10.87 -26.60
C ASN A 32 36.26 -9.35 -26.70
N SER A 33 37.07 -8.78 -27.58
CA SER A 33 37.20 -7.36 -27.87
C SER A 33 36.21 -6.88 -28.93
N SER A 34 35.68 -5.68 -28.76
CA SER A 34 35.47 -4.77 -29.89
C SER A 34 35.58 -3.33 -29.41
N GLU A 35 36.62 -2.64 -29.87
CA GLU A 35 36.81 -1.22 -29.63
C GLU A 35 35.86 -0.40 -30.50
N ASN A 36 35.41 0.74 -29.99
CA ASN A 36 35.31 1.97 -30.76
C ASN A 36 35.17 3.14 -29.79
N GLY A 37 36.29 3.82 -29.53
CA GLY A 37 36.29 5.02 -28.71
C GLY A 37 35.83 6.24 -29.49
N SER A 38 35.09 7.13 -28.84
CA SER A 38 35.20 8.55 -29.15
C SER A 38 35.09 9.40 -27.89
N LYS A 39 35.90 10.45 -27.85
CA LYS A 39 36.32 11.17 -26.65
C LYS A 39 35.85 12.62 -26.77
N ILE A 40 34.75 12.96 -26.11
CA ILE A 40 34.32 14.34 -25.93
C ILE A 40 33.93 14.58 -24.48
N ALA A 41 34.69 15.45 -23.81
CA ALA A 41 34.36 16.00 -22.51
C ALA A 41 33.66 17.34 -22.73
N SER A 42 32.52 17.56 -22.08
CA SER A 42 32.02 18.89 -21.77
C SER A 42 31.16 18.84 -20.51
N LEU A 43 31.45 19.75 -19.57
CA LEU A 43 30.64 19.91 -18.37
C LEU A 43 29.26 20.45 -18.76
N THR A 44 28.20 19.98 -18.10
CA THR A 44 26.98 20.78 -17.93
C THR A 44 26.29 20.43 -16.62
N SER A 45 26.22 21.43 -15.74
CA SER A 45 25.51 21.37 -14.47
C SER A 45 24.00 21.41 -14.65
N GLY A 46 23.28 20.71 -13.77
CA GLY A 46 21.91 21.13 -13.40
C GLY A 46 20.77 20.54 -14.22
N SER A 47 20.32 19.34 -13.85
CA SER A 47 18.90 19.02 -13.67
C SER A 47 18.76 17.58 -13.18
N GLN A 48 18.30 17.38 -11.94
CA GLN A 48 17.81 16.06 -11.54
C GLN A 48 16.49 15.79 -12.27
N LYS A 49 16.61 15.22 -13.48
CA LYS A 49 15.47 14.66 -14.19
C LYS A 49 14.89 13.55 -13.34
N LYS A 50 13.75 13.86 -12.69
CA LYS A 50 12.87 12.89 -12.04
C LYS A 50 12.67 11.74 -13.02
N ALA A 51 13.24 10.57 -12.73
CA ALA A 51 13.18 9.45 -13.67
C ALA A 51 11.70 9.17 -13.99
N PRO A 52 11.33 9.00 -15.28
CA PRO A 52 9.95 8.67 -15.61
C PRO A 52 9.58 7.39 -14.87
N LEU A 53 8.37 7.36 -14.29
CA LEU A 53 7.82 6.16 -13.69
C LEU A 53 7.96 5.04 -14.72
N ARG A 54 8.81 4.05 -14.43
CA ARG A 54 9.03 2.89 -15.29
C ARG A 54 7.70 2.15 -15.35
N ILE A 55 6.91 2.43 -16.39
CA ILE A 55 5.77 1.62 -16.79
C ILE A 55 6.36 0.23 -17.02
N GLN A 56 6.18 -0.65 -16.03
CA GLN A 56 6.49 -2.05 -16.22
C GLN A 56 5.44 -2.55 -17.21
N ASN A 57 5.84 -3.21 -18.29
CA ASN A 57 4.96 -3.62 -19.40
C ASN A 57 3.95 -4.74 -19.04
N GLY A 58 3.48 -4.79 -17.78
CA GLY A 58 2.39 -5.63 -17.32
C GLY A 58 1.30 -4.76 -16.69
N SER A 59 0.04 -5.11 -16.94
CA SER A 59 -1.08 -4.38 -16.34
C SER A 59 -1.01 -4.38 -14.81
N THR A 60 -1.41 -3.26 -14.19
CA THR A 60 -1.48 -3.10 -12.73
C THR A 60 -2.26 -4.23 -12.06
N SER A 61 -3.33 -4.77 -12.66
CA SER A 61 -4.05 -5.92 -12.11
C SER A 61 -3.21 -7.19 -12.07
N ALA A 62 -2.42 -7.46 -13.11
CA ALA A 62 -1.48 -8.60 -13.14
C ALA A 62 -0.33 -8.41 -12.13
N GLN A 63 0.13 -7.17 -11.92
CA GLN A 63 1.11 -6.87 -10.88
C GLN A 63 0.51 -7.02 -9.48
N ASN A 64 -0.72 -6.57 -9.25
CA ASN A 64 -1.46 -6.79 -8.01
C ASN A 64 -1.63 -8.31 -7.73
N LYS A 65 -1.98 -9.12 -8.75
CA LYS A 65 -2.07 -10.59 -8.65
C LYS A 65 -0.75 -11.23 -8.19
N LYS A 66 0.38 -10.80 -8.75
CA LYS A 66 1.73 -11.23 -8.31
C LYS A 66 2.06 -10.74 -6.90
N ASN A 67 1.65 -9.52 -6.54
CA ASN A 67 1.92 -8.94 -5.24
C ASN A 67 1.14 -9.62 -4.10
N LEU A 68 -0.06 -10.17 -4.35
CA LEU A 68 -0.80 -10.98 -3.36
C LEU A 68 0.06 -12.12 -2.79
N MET A 69 0.84 -12.80 -3.64
CA MET A 69 1.72 -13.92 -3.23
C MET A 69 2.87 -13.51 -2.31
N ARG A 70 3.07 -12.21 -2.11
CA ARG A 70 4.13 -11.62 -1.27
C ARG A 70 3.59 -11.13 0.08
N LEU A 71 2.30 -11.30 0.33
CA LEU A 71 1.63 -10.90 1.56
C LEU A 71 1.66 -12.01 2.60
N CYS A 72 1.72 -11.63 3.87
CA CYS A 72 1.55 -12.55 5.00
C CYS A 72 0.60 -11.93 6.03
N PRO A 73 -0.19 -12.74 6.76
CA PRO A 73 -0.93 -12.27 7.92
C PRO A 73 -0.03 -11.54 8.93
N GLY A 74 -0.60 -10.57 9.64
CA GLY A 74 0.12 -9.72 10.61
C GLY A 74 0.86 -8.51 10.00
N MET A 75 1.06 -8.44 8.67
CA MET A 75 1.70 -7.29 8.02
C MET A 75 0.93 -5.99 8.29
N SER A 76 1.65 -4.90 8.61
CA SER A 76 1.02 -3.59 8.82
C SER A 76 0.43 -3.01 7.53
N ARG A 77 -0.60 -2.17 7.67
CA ARG A 77 -1.21 -1.42 6.57
C ARG A 77 -0.21 -0.75 5.64
N GLN A 78 0.83 -0.12 6.19
CA GLN A 78 1.89 0.54 5.43
C GLN A 78 2.69 -0.47 4.59
N LYS A 79 3.01 -1.65 5.16
CA LYS A 79 3.73 -2.71 4.45
C LYS A 79 2.87 -3.34 3.34
N VAL A 80 1.57 -3.54 3.59
CA VAL A 80 0.60 -4.01 2.58
C VAL A 80 0.55 -3.04 1.40
N LEU A 81 0.37 -1.74 1.66
CA LEU A 81 0.33 -0.72 0.61
C LEU A 81 1.67 -0.58 -0.15
N ALA A 82 2.80 -0.78 0.52
CA ALA A 82 4.12 -0.79 -0.12
C ALA A 82 4.35 -2.03 -1.01
N ILE A 83 3.80 -3.19 -0.64
CA ILE A 83 3.89 -4.42 -1.44
C ILE A 83 2.92 -4.38 -2.63
N MET A 84 1.65 -4.06 -2.38
CA MET A 84 0.61 -4.04 -3.41
C MET A 84 0.75 -2.85 -4.37
N GLY A 85 1.23 -1.71 -3.85
CA GLY A 85 1.32 -0.45 -4.57
C GLY A 85 0.06 0.42 -4.44
N ILE A 86 0.22 1.69 -4.80
CA ILE A 86 -0.83 2.71 -4.85
C ILE A 86 -0.89 3.49 -6.17
N ALA A 87 -0.02 3.14 -7.13
CA ALA A 87 -0.03 3.76 -8.45
C ALA A 87 -1.30 3.34 -9.23
N PRO A 88 -2.03 4.28 -9.87
CA PRO A 88 -3.20 3.96 -10.68
C PRO A 88 -2.95 2.86 -11.72
N GLY A 89 -4.00 2.13 -12.06
CA GLY A 89 -3.99 1.17 -13.16
C GLY A 89 -4.67 1.70 -14.40
N ILE A 90 -4.41 1.04 -15.53
CA ILE A 90 -5.07 1.30 -16.82
C ILE A 90 -5.80 0.02 -17.23
N SER A 91 -7.07 0.16 -17.61
CA SER A 91 -7.89 -0.87 -18.23
C SER A 91 -8.45 -0.37 -19.57
N THR A 92 -9.22 -1.21 -20.27
CA THR A 92 -9.86 -0.86 -21.56
C THR A 92 -10.86 0.31 -21.44
N GLN A 93 -11.34 0.60 -20.22
CA GLN A 93 -12.25 1.70 -19.90
C GLN A 93 -11.53 2.97 -19.40
N GLY A 94 -10.19 2.96 -19.34
CA GLY A 94 -9.38 4.10 -18.89
C GLY A 94 -8.64 3.85 -17.57
N MET A 95 -8.32 4.93 -16.84
CA MET A 95 -7.51 4.87 -15.62
C MET A 95 -8.37 4.62 -14.37
N PHE A 96 -7.92 3.70 -13.50
CA PHE A 96 -8.58 3.36 -12.24
C PHE A 96 -7.65 3.51 -11.02
N LYS A 97 -8.22 3.76 -9.84
CA LYS A 97 -7.46 3.94 -8.58
C LYS A 97 -6.85 2.61 -8.10
N ASN A 98 -5.75 2.68 -7.35
CA ASN A 98 -5.14 1.51 -6.72
C ASN A 98 -4.85 1.84 -5.23
N PRO A 99 -5.46 1.18 -4.23
CA PRO A 99 -6.60 0.28 -4.34
C PRO A 99 -7.78 0.89 -5.12
N TYR A 100 -8.59 0.06 -5.76
CA TYR A 100 -9.78 0.48 -6.50
C TYR A 100 -10.81 1.14 -5.58
N ARG A 101 -11.01 0.56 -4.39
CA ARG A 101 -11.88 1.08 -3.34
C ARG A 101 -11.26 0.80 -1.97
N ILE A 102 -11.48 1.70 -1.02
CA ILE A 102 -11.15 1.49 0.39
C ILE A 102 -12.45 1.61 1.18
N GLU A 103 -12.73 0.62 2.02
CA GLU A 103 -13.88 0.64 2.93
C GLU A 103 -13.41 0.44 4.36
N LYS A 104 -14.16 1.01 5.31
CA LYS A 104 -13.89 0.82 6.73
C LYS A 104 -15.18 0.40 7.43
N TYR A 105 -15.06 -0.56 8.33
CA TYR A 105 -16.14 -1.05 9.15
C TYR A 105 -15.71 -1.12 10.60
N ARG A 106 -16.67 -1.02 11.51
CA ARG A 106 -16.41 -1.15 12.94
C ARG A 106 -17.38 -2.15 13.56
N SER A 107 -16.83 -3.00 14.41
CA SER A 107 -17.55 -3.85 15.37
C SER A 107 -17.34 -3.29 16.78
N LYS A 108 -17.88 -3.97 17.80
CA LYS A 108 -17.64 -3.61 19.22
C LYS A 108 -16.15 -3.68 19.60
N ARG A 109 -15.40 -4.63 19.04
CA ARG A 109 -14.01 -4.95 19.43
C ARG A 109 -12.96 -4.53 18.39
N HIS A 110 -13.25 -4.76 17.11
CA HIS A 110 -12.30 -4.63 16.01
C HIS A 110 -12.72 -3.58 14.98
N VAL A 111 -11.74 -2.90 14.42
CA VAL A 111 -11.87 -2.05 13.22
C VAL A 111 -11.35 -2.82 12.01
N PHE A 112 -12.20 -2.96 10.99
CA PHE A 112 -11.85 -3.61 9.74
C PHE A 112 -11.63 -2.56 8.66
N GLU A 113 -10.56 -2.69 7.88
CA GLU A 113 -10.32 -1.90 6.66
C GLU A 113 -10.20 -2.87 5.49
N LEU A 114 -11.04 -2.67 4.46
CA LEU A 114 -10.98 -3.42 3.21
C LEU A 114 -10.24 -2.58 2.18
N LEU A 115 -9.07 -3.04 1.75
CA LEU A 115 -8.38 -2.51 0.59
C LEU A 115 -8.75 -3.39 -0.62
N ILE A 116 -9.61 -2.88 -1.50
CA ILE A 116 -10.15 -3.65 -2.61
C ILE A 116 -9.30 -3.37 -3.85
N TYR A 117 -8.56 -4.37 -4.31
CA TYR A 117 -7.66 -4.29 -5.45
C TYR A 117 -8.25 -4.98 -6.68
N CYS A 118 -8.06 -4.39 -7.87
CA CYS A 118 -8.25 -5.12 -9.12
C CYS A 118 -7.07 -6.08 -9.30
N THR A 119 -7.36 -7.38 -9.42
CA THR A 119 -6.36 -8.46 -9.45
C THR A 119 -6.56 -9.42 -10.60
N ASP A 120 -7.67 -9.32 -11.32
CA ASP A 120 -7.87 -10.01 -12.59
C ASP A 120 -8.30 -9.01 -13.68
N ILE A 121 -8.34 -9.49 -14.92
CA ILE A 121 -8.82 -8.71 -16.07
C ILE A 121 -9.68 -9.63 -16.91
N SER A 122 -11.00 -9.46 -16.83
CA SER A 122 -11.89 -10.06 -17.81
C SER A 122 -11.79 -9.25 -19.09
N SER A 123 -11.23 -9.82 -20.16
CA SER A 123 -11.06 -9.15 -21.45
C SER A 123 -12.37 -8.66 -22.08
N ASN A 124 -13.51 -9.16 -21.58
CA ASN A 124 -14.82 -9.03 -22.20
C ASN A 124 -15.78 -8.13 -21.39
N SER A 125 -15.37 -7.62 -20.22
CA SER A 125 -16.21 -6.76 -19.39
C SER A 125 -16.19 -5.29 -19.85
N ARG A 126 -17.35 -4.64 -19.88
CA ARG A 126 -17.45 -3.17 -20.10
C ARG A 126 -17.23 -2.36 -18.82
N SER A 127 -17.01 -3.02 -17.68
CA SER A 127 -16.77 -2.41 -16.38
C SER A 127 -16.07 -3.41 -15.45
N ILE A 128 -15.26 -2.93 -14.51
CA ILE A 128 -14.64 -3.77 -13.48
C ILE A 128 -15.75 -4.37 -12.60
N THR A 129 -15.83 -5.69 -12.58
CA THR A 129 -16.82 -6.48 -11.83
C THR A 129 -16.25 -6.96 -10.50
N ASN A 130 -17.12 -7.38 -9.58
CA ASN A 130 -16.69 -7.95 -8.29
C ASN A 130 -15.80 -9.20 -8.45
N ALA A 131 -15.91 -9.95 -9.56
CA ALA A 131 -15.09 -11.12 -9.83
C ALA A 131 -13.62 -10.77 -10.15
N GLU A 132 -13.34 -9.56 -10.63
CA GLU A 132 -11.99 -9.06 -10.93
C GLU A 132 -11.32 -8.42 -9.70
N LEU A 133 -12.08 -8.22 -8.62
CA LEU A 133 -11.66 -7.55 -7.40
C LEU A 133 -11.31 -8.56 -6.29
N THR A 134 -10.17 -8.36 -5.63
CA THR A 134 -9.80 -9.04 -4.38
C THR A 134 -9.79 -8.04 -3.22
N PRO A 135 -10.63 -8.19 -2.20
CA PRO A 135 -10.50 -7.44 -0.95
C PRO A 135 -9.34 -8.00 -0.12
N LEU A 136 -8.46 -7.13 0.36
CA LEU A 136 -7.56 -7.42 1.48
C LEU A 136 -8.23 -6.93 2.75
N VAL A 137 -8.43 -7.82 3.72
CA VAL A 137 -9.07 -7.52 5.01
C VAL A 137 -7.98 -7.24 6.03
N LEU A 138 -7.92 -6.01 6.51
CA LEU A 138 -7.11 -5.64 7.66
C LEU A 138 -7.99 -5.59 8.90
N MET A 139 -7.54 -6.21 9.98
CA MET A 139 -8.12 -6.12 11.31
C MET A 139 -7.15 -5.35 12.21
N ASP A 140 -7.63 -4.27 12.83
CA ASP A 140 -6.87 -3.38 13.71
C ASP A 140 -5.50 -2.92 13.13
N GLY A 141 -5.50 -2.63 11.82
CA GLY A 141 -4.36 -2.10 11.08
C GLY A 141 -3.35 -3.15 10.59
N LYS A 142 -3.59 -4.45 10.81
CA LYS A 142 -2.79 -5.57 10.32
C LYS A 142 -3.57 -6.42 9.31
N LEU A 143 -2.89 -6.96 8.29
CA LEU A 143 -3.49 -7.89 7.35
C LEU A 143 -3.92 -9.18 8.07
N ASP A 144 -5.18 -9.56 7.89
CA ASP A 144 -5.80 -10.72 8.53
C ASP A 144 -6.09 -11.82 7.49
N GLY A 145 -6.56 -11.43 6.30
CA GLY A 145 -6.76 -12.31 5.15
C GLY A 145 -7.16 -11.55 3.89
N TRP A 146 -7.54 -12.27 2.84
CA TRP A 146 -7.96 -11.68 1.57
C TRP A 146 -8.93 -12.57 0.78
N GLY A 147 -9.62 -11.97 -0.19
CA GLY A 147 -10.62 -12.62 -1.03
C GLY A 147 -12.04 -12.54 -0.47
N TRP A 148 -13.04 -12.53 -1.35
CA TRP A 148 -14.45 -12.52 -0.96
C TRP A 148 -14.86 -13.68 -0.03
N PRO A 149 -14.36 -14.93 -0.19
CA PRO A 149 -14.66 -16.00 0.77
C PRO A 149 -14.20 -15.68 2.20
N TYR A 150 -13.04 -15.04 2.35
CA TYR A 150 -12.53 -14.62 3.65
C TYR A 150 -13.41 -13.53 4.27
N TRP A 151 -13.72 -12.49 3.50
CA TRP A 151 -14.60 -11.40 3.97
C TRP A 151 -16.00 -11.92 4.35
N ASN A 152 -16.59 -12.80 3.54
CA ASN A 152 -17.88 -13.40 3.83
C ASN A 152 -17.87 -14.23 5.12
N LYS A 153 -16.77 -14.96 5.39
CA LYS A 153 -16.57 -15.68 6.67
C LYS A 153 -16.60 -14.69 7.85
N ILE A 154 -15.84 -13.59 7.78
CA ILE A 154 -15.79 -12.57 8.84
C ILE A 154 -17.18 -11.94 9.06
N VAL A 155 -17.87 -11.53 8.00
CA VAL A 155 -19.22 -10.96 8.08
C VAL A 155 -20.22 -11.94 8.72
N ASN A 156 -20.16 -13.23 8.36
CA ASN A 156 -21.06 -14.25 8.91
C ASN A 156 -20.77 -14.55 10.39
N LEU A 157 -19.49 -14.56 10.81
CA LEU A 157 -19.13 -14.67 12.23
C LEU A 157 -19.67 -13.48 13.03
N LEU A 158 -19.45 -12.24 12.57
CA LEU A 158 -19.86 -11.03 13.28
C LEU A 158 -21.39 -10.84 13.32
N LYS A 159 -22.13 -11.42 12.36
CA LYS A 159 -23.59 -11.58 12.44
C LYS A 159 -23.99 -12.58 13.52
N LYS A 160 -23.36 -13.76 13.56
CA LYS A 160 -23.67 -14.84 14.53
C LYS A 160 -23.45 -14.42 15.99
N TYR A 161 -22.46 -13.58 16.27
CA TYR A 161 -22.12 -13.12 17.62
C TYR A 161 -22.75 -11.77 18.02
N GLU A 162 -23.72 -11.25 17.27
CA GLU A 162 -24.37 -9.94 17.51
C GLU A 162 -23.40 -8.76 17.71
N GLU A 163 -22.19 -8.85 17.13
CA GLU A 163 -21.19 -7.78 17.22
C GLU A 163 -21.39 -6.68 16.18
N GLY A 164 -22.24 -6.93 15.18
CA GLY A 164 -22.89 -5.91 14.34
C GLY A 164 -21.92 -5.05 13.52
N VAL A 165 -21.47 -5.57 12.38
CA VAL A 165 -20.61 -4.82 11.44
C VAL A 165 -21.36 -3.61 10.89
N LYS A 166 -20.90 -2.40 11.19
CA LYS A 166 -21.44 -1.15 10.63
C LYS A 166 -20.39 -0.47 9.76
N PRO A 167 -20.75 0.09 8.59
CA PRO A 167 -19.87 0.97 7.83
C PRO A 167 -19.40 2.13 8.71
N PHE A 168 -18.11 2.46 8.63
CA PHE A 168 -17.57 3.65 9.26
C PHE A 168 -17.97 4.87 8.44
N LEU A 169 -19.19 5.36 8.69
CA LEU A 169 -19.61 6.66 8.19
C LEU A 169 -18.81 7.74 8.94
N PRO A 170 -18.13 8.68 8.26
CA PRO A 170 -17.60 9.87 8.93
C PRO A 170 -18.76 10.62 9.60
N PRO A 171 -18.52 11.33 10.73
CA PRO A 171 -19.56 12.10 11.39
C PRO A 171 -20.20 13.07 10.40
N LYS A 172 -21.54 13.04 10.32
CA LYS A 172 -22.29 13.85 9.35
C LYS A 172 -22.15 15.34 9.68
N GLY A 173 -21.26 16.01 8.97
CA GLY A 173 -21.26 17.47 8.81
C GLY A 173 -21.04 18.26 10.09
N GLU A 174 -19.81 18.28 10.59
CA GLU A 174 -19.34 19.46 11.31
C GLU A 174 -19.35 20.63 10.31
N LYS A 175 -20.32 21.55 10.47
CA LYS A 175 -20.44 22.73 9.61
C LYS A 175 -19.24 23.63 9.87
N ILE A 176 -18.24 23.57 8.99
CA ILE A 176 -17.17 24.56 8.94
C ILE A 176 -17.84 25.92 8.69
N LYS A 177 -17.94 26.73 9.74
CA LYS A 177 -18.37 28.12 9.65
C LYS A 177 -17.22 28.89 8.98
N ASN A 178 -17.27 29.01 7.66
CA ASN A 178 -16.42 29.94 6.93
C ASN A 178 -16.80 31.36 7.36
N THR A 179 -16.12 31.85 8.39
CA THR A 179 -16.17 33.25 8.78
C THR A 179 -15.26 34.01 7.82
N GLU A 180 -15.81 34.41 6.67
CA GLU A 180 -15.13 35.34 5.77
C GLU A 180 -14.86 36.65 6.52
N LYS A 181 -13.64 36.82 7.00
CA LYS A 181 -13.13 38.13 7.35
C LYS A 181 -13.00 38.92 6.05
N LYS A 182 -13.99 39.78 5.77
CA LYS A 182 -13.80 40.91 4.86
C LYS A 182 -12.59 41.70 5.34
N GLN A 183 -11.46 41.58 4.66
CA GLN A 183 -10.41 42.58 4.73
C GLN A 183 -10.88 43.76 3.88
N ALA A 184 -11.19 44.87 4.55
CA ALA A 184 -11.37 46.14 3.87
C ALA A 184 -10.01 46.57 3.32
N VAL A 185 -9.96 46.83 2.01
CA VAL A 185 -8.88 47.64 1.43
C VAL A 185 -9.22 49.10 1.73
N GLN A 186 -8.28 49.80 2.35
CA GLN A 186 -8.23 51.26 2.41
C GLN A 186 -7.37 51.75 1.25
#